data_AF-A0A239PRK4-F1
#
_entry.id   AF-A0A239PRK4-F1
#
_cell.length_a   1.000
_cell.length_b   1.000
_cell.length_c   1.000
_cell.angle_alpha   90.00
_cell.angle_beta   90.00
_cell.angle_gamma   90.00
#
_symmetry.space_group_name_H-M   'P 1'
#
loop_
_entity.id
_entity.type
_entity.pdbx_description
1 polymer ?
#
loop_
_entity_poly.entity_id
_entity_poly.type
_entity_poly.pdbx_seq_one_letter_code
_entity_poly.pdbx_strand_id
1 'polypeptide(L)' 'MNMIRTITIGRYISVQGLFEAVGRNGNIVIRVGAHTYEGKPVAG' A
#
# COMPACT_ATOMS: atom_id res chain seq x y z
N MET A 1 11.59 -5.89 -11.36
CA MET A 1 10.26 -5.29 -11.61
C MET A 1 9.70 -4.79 -10.29
N ASN A 2 9.32 -3.51 -10.19
CA ASN A 2 8.64 -3.00 -8.99
C ASN A 2 7.14 -3.19 -9.17
N MET A 3 6.51 -3.91 -8.25
CA MET A 3 5.07 -4.17 -8.28
C MET A 3 4.33 -2.94 -7.75
N ILE A 4 3.49 -2.32 -8.57
CA ILE A 4 2.57 -1.27 -8.11
C ILE A 4 1.42 -1.94 -7.36
N ARG A 5 1.06 -1.40 -6.20
CA ARG A 5 -0.08 -1.83 -5.38
C ARG A 5 -0.88 -0.63 -4.92
N THR A 6 -2.17 -0.86 -4.72
CA THR A 6 -3.07 0.11 -4.11
C THR A 6 -3.45 -0.37 -2.72
N ILE A 7 -3.32 0.52 -1.73
CA ILE A 7 -3.83 0.32 -0.38
C ILE A 7 -5.02 1.24 -0.11
N THR A 8 -5.82 0.86 0.88
CA THR A 8 -6.80 1.73 1.52
C THR A 8 -6.29 2.21 2.87
N ILE A 9 -6.46 3.50 3.14
CA ILE A 9 -6.20 4.15 4.42
C ILE A 9 -7.56 4.66 4.94
N GLY A 10 -8.02 4.10 6.06
CA GLY A 10 -9.38 4.34 6.52
C GLY A 10 -10.43 3.81 5.53
N ARG A 11 -11.59 4.46 5.47
CA ARG A 11 -12.74 4.01 4.65
C ARG A 11 -12.81 4.64 3.26
N TYR A 12 -12.11 5.74 3.01
CA TYR A 12 -12.35 6.60 1.83
C TYR A 12 -11.10 6.98 1.05
N ILE A 13 -9.91 6.66 1.53
CA ILE A 13 -8.66 7.04 0.87
C ILE A 13 -8.03 5.80 0.27
N SER A 14 -7.76 5.84 -1.03
CA SER A 14 -6.97 4.85 -1.74
C SER A 14 -5.66 5.49 -2.19
N VAL A 15 -4.54 4.82 -1.93
CA VAL A 15 -3.20 5.30 -2.28
C VAL A 15 -2.50 4.23 -3.11
N GLN A 16 -1.94 4.62 -4.26
CA GLN A 16 -1.20 3.73 -5.14
C GLN A 16 0.30 4.03 -5.08
N GLY A 17 1.11 2.99 -4.98
CA GLY A 17 2.56 3.12 -4.89
C GLY A 17 3.30 1.81 -5.11
N LEU A 18 4.61 1.83 -4.97
CA LEU A 18 5.48 0.66 -5.15
C LEU A 18 5.42 -0.22 -3.91
N PHE A 19 5.22 -1.53 -4.09
CA PHE A 19 5.28 -2.48 -2.99
C PHE A 19 6.69 -2.53 -2.39
N GLU A 20 6.77 -2.32 -1.08
CA GLU A 20 8.02 -2.42 -0.33
C GLU A 20 8.06 -3.71 0.50
N ALA A 21 6.98 -4.03 1.21
CA ALA A 21 6.96 -5.14 2.15
C ALA A 21 5.53 -5.57 2.54
N VAL A 22 5.43 -6.77 3.12
CA VAL A 22 4.27 -7.21 3.87
C VAL A 22 4.28 -6.55 5.25
N GLY A 23 3.17 -5.93 5.63
CA GLY A 23 2.98 -5.29 6.93
C GLY A 23 2.37 -6.24 7.97
N ARG A 24 1.79 -5.68 9.03
CA ARG A 24 1.07 -6.48 10.03
C ARG A 24 -0.38 -6.70 9.62
N ASN A 25 -1.01 -7.75 10.15
CA ASN A 25 -2.46 -7.98 10.04
C ASN A 25 -2.99 -8.00 8.59
N GLY A 26 -2.19 -8.49 7.64
CA GLY A 26 -2.57 -8.55 6.23
C GLY A 26 -2.47 -7.21 5.47
N ASN A 27 -1.94 -6.16 6.10
CA ASN A 27 -1.58 -4.93 5.41
C ASN A 27 -0.36 -5.13 4.52
N ILE A 28 -0.17 -4.19 3.60
CA ILE A 28 1.08 -4.04 2.83
C ILE A 28 1.62 -2.63 3.01
N VAL A 29 2.92 -2.48 2.85
CA VAL A 29 3.60 -1.20 2.83
C VAL A 29 3.91 -0.83 1.37
N ILE A 30 3.50 0.37 0.98
CA ILE A 30 3.82 0.95 -0.33
C ILE A 30 4.68 2.20 -0.18
N ARG A 31 5.50 2.51 -1.18
CA ARG A 31 6.25 3.76 -1.29
C ARG A 31 5.65 4.68 -2.36
N VAL A 32 5.46 5.95 -2.01
CA VAL A 32 5.09 7.05 -2.90
C VAL A 32 6.12 8.16 -2.74
N GLY A 33 6.94 8.38 -3.77
CA GLY A 33 8.07 9.28 -3.70
C GLY A 33 9.04 8.87 -2.57
N ALA A 34 9.25 9.77 -1.61
CA ALA A 34 10.12 9.55 -0.45
C ALA A 34 9.39 8.98 0.79
N HIS A 35 8.09 8.75 0.71
CA HIS A 35 7.27 8.33 1.86
C HIS A 35 6.77 6.89 1.71
N THR A 36 6.67 6.20 2.84
CA THR A 36 6.01 4.89 2.92
C THR A 36 4.67 4.99 3.63
N TYR A 37 3.71 4.17 3.19
CA TYR A 37 2.36 4.10 3.72
C TYR A 37 1.98 2.65 3.93
N GLU A 38 1.40 2.34 5.08
CA GLU A 38 0.85 1.02 5.39
C GLU A 38 -0.68 1.05 5.32
N GLY A 39 -1.28 0.05 4.68
CA GLY A 39 -2.74 -0.06 4.63
C GLY A 39 -3.21 -1.38 4.07
N LYS A 40 -4.54 -1.54 4.02
CA LYS A 40 -5.14 -2.78 3.50
C LYS A 40 -5.00 -2.83 1.99
N PRO A 41 -4.45 -3.90 1.41
CA PRO A 41 -4.39 -4.04 -0.04
C PRO A 41 -5.80 -4.06 -0.62
N VAL A 42 -6.04 -3.29 -1.68
CA VAL A 42 -7.24 -3.44 -2.50
C VAL A 42 -7.06 -4.71 -3.32
N ALA A 43 -7.87 -5.74 -3.05
CA ALA A 43 -8.02 -6.87 -3.96
C ALA A 43 -8.83 -6.38 -5.17
N GLY A 44 -8.31 -6.64 -6.37
CA GLY A 44 -9.06 -6.43 -7.61
C GLY A 44 -10.18 -7.44 -7.77
#